data_AF-A0AB73SZ37-F1
#
_entry.id   AF-A0AB73SZ37-F1
#
_cell.length_a   1.000
_cell.length_b   1.000
_cell.length_c   1.000
_cell.angle_alpha   90.00
_cell.angle_beta   90.00
_cell.angle_gamma   90.00
#
_symmetry.space_group_name_H-M   'P 1'
#
loop_
_entity.id
_entity.type
_entity.pdbx_description
1 polymer ?
#
loop_
_entity_poly.entity_id
_entity_poly.type
_entity_poly.pdbx_seq_one_letter_code
_entity_poly.pdbx_strand_id
1 'polypeptide(L)'
;MRKKIRSVFLIAALLAVTCMASAFTSKAQGQTRIHFIAIEGQQDAILLESNGHFGMVDSGEDTDYPDGSDPRYPGPDSRPKIVTWGGSEAAVINYLRSVGVTKLDFYIGTHAHSDHIGSADEILEVFGAERIYLREYDDSYITGVYSLWDNQYCYDHVMETAARLNIPVIQNFTAENSHFTMGEMTIDLLNTEREYDALGRVVTRPDDNYNALAVKVSANGLSALLAADINNYAPTYIESKVASQVGKVDLLKLAHHGLSGSNSSVFLNTLNPQYAVVTGPLSSVMSSTSKDLQSLGTTLYSTNGLPANSAIIAYMNAGSSEIEMAIPGQESVRTEMIGNKKVLRLYNGSDQAVTDADKWILINNNYYLTDSEGYLVTGWKKVRGKWYYMQPDGIMVKDVTRINGKLYSFNASGAMSSGGWTKGEKYWSFANSNGICKTGWISSKGSWYYMDADGTMGENEWVKSNGKWYYLRSGGKMAVSSWLYIDGIYYYVNASGVMQANTWIKSNGIWYYLKSNGSMAENEWIRLNGKWYYLSNNGRMIANGWSYINDKYYYFDQSGVMKANTWVKSGGIWYYLKSDGSMAENEWIYTGGKWYYLSDNGRMLASTTANIDGVQYTFNSSGAWVK
;
A
#
# COMPACT_ATOMS: atom_id res chain seq x y z
N MET A 1 -82.06 28.38 -63.25
CA MET A 1 -81.82 28.90 -61.88
C MET A 1 -80.59 29.80 -61.97
N ARG A 2 -80.66 31.15 -61.96
CA ARG A 2 -80.73 32.06 -60.78
C ARG A 2 -79.77 31.61 -59.66
N LYS A 3 -78.94 32.42 -59.00
CA LYS A 3 -78.60 33.86 -58.99
C LYS A 3 -77.35 34.03 -58.07
N LYS A 4 -76.60 35.11 -58.29
CA LYS A 4 -75.77 36.00 -57.40
C LYS A 4 -75.74 35.69 -55.88
N ILE A 5 -74.67 36.05 -55.14
CA ILE A 5 -74.52 37.31 -54.32
C ILE A 5 -73.14 37.27 -53.59
N ARG A 6 -72.25 38.25 -53.78
CA ARG A 6 -71.77 39.37 -52.89
C ARG A 6 -71.10 39.03 -51.53
N SER A 7 -69.79 39.35 -51.46
CA SER A 7 -69.10 40.36 -50.63
C SER A 7 -69.62 40.80 -49.23
N VAL A 8 -68.69 40.70 -48.25
CA VAL A 8 -68.31 41.64 -47.15
C VAL A 8 -69.02 41.55 -45.77
N PHE A 9 -68.23 41.30 -44.71
CA PHE A 9 -68.03 42.04 -43.43
C PHE A 9 -67.29 41.11 -42.42
N LEU A 10 -65.99 41.30 -42.12
CA LEU A 10 -65.31 42.15 -41.11
C LEU A 10 -65.58 41.81 -39.62
N ILE A 11 -64.47 41.55 -38.89
CA ILE A 11 -64.13 41.92 -37.48
C ILE A 11 -63.84 40.76 -36.48
N ALA A 12 -62.57 40.76 -36.03
CA ALA A 12 -61.99 40.43 -34.71
C ALA A 12 -62.16 39.00 -34.15
N ALA A 13 -61.22 38.41 -33.42
CA ALA A 13 -59.83 38.65 -33.04
C ALA A 13 -59.44 37.40 -32.23
N LEU A 14 -58.20 36.91 -32.34
CA LEU A 14 -57.29 36.60 -31.22
C LEU A 14 -56.17 35.67 -31.67
N LEU A 15 -55.01 35.96 -31.09
CA LEU A 15 -53.72 35.31 -31.19
C LEU A 15 -53.79 33.78 -31.22
N ALA A 16 -53.11 33.19 -32.21
CA ALA A 16 -52.49 31.87 -32.05
C ALA A 16 -51.05 31.97 -32.55
N VAL A 17 -50.18 31.91 -31.56
CA VAL A 17 -48.71 31.87 -31.58
C VAL A 17 -48.16 31.06 -32.75
N THR A 18 -47.36 31.71 -33.58
CA THR A 18 -46.33 31.08 -34.40
C THR A 18 -45.30 30.45 -33.46
N CYS A 19 -45.44 29.17 -33.13
CA CYS A 19 -44.29 28.38 -32.69
C CYS A 19 -43.64 27.83 -33.96
N MET A 20 -42.52 28.46 -34.34
CA MET A 20 -41.50 27.82 -35.15
C MET A 20 -41.23 26.45 -34.53
N ALA A 21 -41.44 25.39 -35.30
CA ALA A 21 -40.81 24.12 -35.02
C ALA A 21 -39.30 24.29 -35.26
N SER A 22 -38.60 24.84 -34.27
CA SER A 22 -37.19 24.50 -34.05
C SER A 22 -37.18 23.05 -33.61
N ALA A 23 -37.21 22.15 -34.59
CA ALA A 23 -36.68 20.82 -34.41
C ALA A 23 -35.18 21.00 -34.12
N PHE A 24 -34.85 21.23 -32.84
CA PHE A 24 -33.56 20.86 -32.31
C PHE A 24 -33.47 19.37 -32.54
N THR A 25 -32.84 18.97 -33.64
CA THR A 25 -32.17 17.69 -33.71
C THR A 25 -31.16 17.72 -32.58
N SER A 26 -31.50 17.18 -31.41
CA SER A 26 -30.52 16.85 -30.41
C SER A 26 -29.60 15.84 -31.08
N LYS A 27 -28.44 16.31 -31.55
CA LYS A 27 -27.29 15.44 -31.79
C LYS A 27 -27.24 14.52 -30.56
N ALA A 28 -27.28 13.20 -30.76
CA ALA A 28 -27.07 12.27 -29.65
C ALA A 28 -25.82 12.75 -28.91
N GLN A 29 -25.98 13.24 -27.69
CA GLN A 29 -24.87 13.78 -26.91
C GLN A 29 -23.91 12.62 -26.72
N GLY A 30 -22.68 12.74 -27.21
CA GLY A 30 -21.71 11.66 -27.09
C GLY A 30 -21.47 11.35 -25.63
N GLN A 31 -21.24 10.08 -25.32
CA GLN A 31 -21.00 9.66 -23.95
C GLN A 31 -19.61 10.14 -23.50
N THR A 32 -19.47 10.45 -22.21
CA THR A 32 -18.18 10.79 -21.59
C THR A 32 -17.83 9.69 -20.60
N ARG A 33 -16.71 9.03 -20.82
CA ARG A 33 -16.35 7.78 -20.15
C ARG A 33 -14.86 7.65 -19.88
N ILE A 34 -14.53 6.98 -18.78
CA ILE A 34 -13.18 6.49 -18.48
C ILE A 34 -13.21 4.97 -18.51
N HIS A 35 -12.30 4.36 -19.26
CA HIS A 35 -12.23 2.92 -19.46
C HIS A 35 -10.94 2.41 -18.82
N PHE A 36 -11.05 1.62 -17.76
CA PHE A 36 -9.92 0.90 -17.17
C PHE A 36 -9.86 -0.47 -17.83
N ILE A 37 -8.93 -0.62 -18.78
CA ILE A 37 -8.88 -1.78 -19.67
C ILE A 37 -8.54 -3.03 -18.84
N ALA A 38 -9.25 -4.12 -19.11
CA ALA A 38 -9.03 -5.40 -18.46
C ALA A 38 -7.80 -6.11 -19.03
N ILE A 39 -6.70 -6.00 -18.30
CA ILE A 39 -5.42 -6.68 -18.58
C ILE A 39 -4.93 -7.35 -17.29
N GLU A 40 -4.21 -8.47 -17.42
CA GLU A 40 -3.83 -9.31 -16.27
C GLU A 40 -2.63 -8.73 -15.51
N GLY A 41 -2.63 -8.82 -14.19
CA GLY A 41 -1.51 -8.30 -13.39
C GLY A 41 -1.61 -6.81 -13.08
N GLN A 42 -0.54 -6.25 -12.54
CA GLN A 42 -0.46 -4.87 -12.06
C GLN A 42 0.13 -4.03 -13.18
N GLN A 43 -0.73 -3.29 -13.88
CA GLN A 43 -0.35 -2.46 -15.03
C GLN A 43 -1.49 -1.50 -15.39
N ASP A 44 -1.14 -0.34 -15.92
CA ASP A 44 -2.07 0.74 -16.20
C ASP A 44 -2.32 0.92 -17.70
N ALA A 45 -3.57 0.70 -18.13
CA ALA A 45 -4.02 1.07 -19.46
C ALA A 45 -5.41 1.70 -19.37
N ILE A 46 -5.50 3.01 -19.65
CA ILE A 46 -6.72 3.77 -19.42
C ILE A 46 -7.07 4.62 -20.64
N LEU A 47 -8.26 4.37 -21.20
CA LEU A 47 -8.80 5.17 -22.29
C LEU A 47 -9.81 6.19 -21.75
N LEU A 48 -9.65 7.44 -22.17
CA LEU A 48 -10.62 8.51 -22.00
C LEU A 48 -11.41 8.66 -23.30
N GLU A 49 -12.74 8.67 -23.21
CA GLU A 49 -13.65 8.90 -24.35
C GLU A 49 -14.57 10.07 -24.03
N SER A 50 -14.64 11.07 -24.91
CA SER A 50 -15.67 12.11 -24.81
C SER A 50 -16.08 12.63 -26.18
N ASN A 51 -17.36 12.50 -26.54
CA ASN A 51 -17.91 13.01 -27.80
C ASN A 51 -17.14 12.54 -29.06
N GLY A 52 -16.64 11.30 -29.05
CA GLY A 52 -15.88 10.72 -30.16
C GLY A 52 -14.40 11.13 -30.22
N HIS A 53 -13.93 11.90 -29.23
CA HIS A 53 -12.51 12.12 -28.97
C HIS A 53 -11.98 11.06 -28.02
N PHE A 54 -10.73 10.67 -28.23
CA PHE A 54 -10.06 9.63 -27.45
C PHE A 54 -8.69 10.09 -26.97
N GLY A 55 -8.39 9.90 -25.71
CA GLY A 55 -7.09 10.17 -25.12
C GLY A 55 -6.67 9.00 -24.25
N MET A 56 -5.37 8.75 -24.12
CA MET A 56 -4.86 7.60 -23.38
C MET A 56 -3.97 8.02 -22.23
N VAL A 57 -4.11 7.35 -21.09
CA VAL A 57 -3.26 7.50 -19.90
C VAL A 57 -2.68 6.13 -19.58
N ASP A 58 -1.39 5.97 -19.86
CA ASP A 58 -0.65 4.71 -19.84
C ASP A 58 -1.27 3.62 -20.76
N SER A 59 -0.48 2.60 -21.09
CA SER A 59 -0.86 1.53 -22.00
C SER A 59 -0.53 0.12 -21.50
N GLY A 60 0.16 -0.01 -20.38
CA GLY A 60 0.48 -1.30 -19.79
C GLY A 60 1.73 -1.93 -20.39
N GLU A 61 2.03 -3.12 -19.87
CA GLU A 61 3.20 -3.91 -20.21
C GLU A 61 3.17 -4.37 -21.68
N ASP A 62 4.34 -4.63 -22.25
CA ASP A 62 4.49 -5.16 -23.59
C ASP A 62 5.35 -6.45 -23.64
N THR A 63 5.46 -7.01 -24.84
CA THR A 63 6.13 -8.30 -25.04
C THR A 63 7.63 -8.13 -25.26
N ASP A 64 8.06 -6.96 -25.73
CA ASP A 64 9.46 -6.68 -25.95
C ASP A 64 10.16 -6.39 -24.61
N TYR A 65 11.49 -6.51 -24.62
CA TYR A 65 12.35 -6.21 -23.47
C TYR A 65 13.81 -6.21 -23.91
N PRO A 66 14.71 -5.49 -23.22
CA PRO A 66 16.13 -5.53 -23.54
C PRO A 66 16.75 -6.88 -23.15
N ASP A 67 17.36 -7.59 -24.09
CA ASP A 67 18.08 -8.84 -23.83
C ASP A 67 19.53 -8.62 -23.34
N GLY A 68 19.98 -7.38 -23.27
CA GLY A 68 21.35 -6.99 -22.91
C GLY A 68 22.34 -6.95 -24.08
N SER A 69 21.90 -7.16 -25.31
CA SER A 69 22.74 -7.04 -26.50
C SER A 69 23.15 -5.60 -26.81
N ASP A 70 22.29 -4.63 -26.52
CA ASP A 70 22.63 -3.20 -26.53
C ASP A 70 23.19 -2.80 -25.15
N PRO A 71 24.44 -2.30 -25.07
CA PRO A 71 25.04 -1.90 -23.80
C PRO A 71 24.31 -0.74 -23.10
N ARG A 72 23.44 0.01 -23.80
CA ARG A 72 22.58 1.03 -23.19
C ARG A 72 21.49 0.41 -22.30
N TYR A 73 21.06 -0.81 -22.61
CA TYR A 73 19.91 -1.47 -21.97
C TYR A 73 20.32 -2.84 -21.42
N PRO A 74 20.82 -2.93 -20.18
CA PRO A 74 21.19 -4.20 -19.58
C PRO A 74 19.99 -5.13 -19.44
N GLY A 75 20.13 -6.38 -19.88
CA GLY A 75 19.04 -7.36 -19.86
C GLY A 75 18.80 -8.05 -18.51
N PRO A 76 17.88 -9.03 -18.46
CA PRO A 76 17.42 -9.69 -17.25
C PRO A 76 18.52 -10.32 -16.37
N ASP A 77 19.63 -10.74 -16.99
CA ASP A 77 20.80 -11.28 -16.28
C ASP A 77 21.47 -10.23 -15.38
N SER A 78 21.40 -8.96 -15.77
CA SER A 78 21.98 -7.83 -15.02
C SER A 78 20.94 -7.06 -14.21
N ARG A 79 19.70 -6.98 -14.71
CA ARG A 79 18.58 -6.27 -14.07
C ARG A 79 17.44 -7.26 -13.79
N PRO A 80 17.41 -7.88 -12.58
CA PRO A 80 16.38 -8.84 -12.26
C PRO A 80 15.01 -8.17 -12.18
N LYS A 81 13.96 -8.92 -12.52
CA LYS A 81 12.54 -8.51 -12.58
C LYS A 81 12.08 -7.73 -13.83
N ILE A 82 12.93 -7.58 -14.83
CA ILE A 82 12.44 -7.29 -16.20
C ILE A 82 11.44 -8.39 -16.59
N VAL A 83 10.29 -8.00 -17.11
CA VAL A 83 9.24 -8.92 -17.56
C VAL A 83 9.67 -9.54 -18.88
N THR A 84 9.55 -10.86 -19.00
CA THR A 84 10.06 -11.61 -20.18
C THR A 84 9.07 -12.64 -20.73
N TRP A 85 7.88 -12.71 -20.14
CA TRP A 85 6.90 -13.77 -20.41
C TRP A 85 5.67 -13.30 -21.23
N GLY A 86 5.68 -12.05 -21.71
CA GLY A 86 4.67 -11.49 -22.60
C GLY A 86 3.98 -10.24 -22.06
N GLY A 87 3.41 -9.47 -22.98
CA GLY A 87 2.76 -8.18 -22.71
C GLY A 87 1.26 -8.14 -22.95
N SER A 88 0.72 -6.92 -22.87
CA SER A 88 -0.71 -6.61 -22.95
C SER A 88 -1.08 -5.74 -24.14
N GLU A 89 -0.11 -5.36 -24.98
CA GLU A 89 -0.26 -4.50 -26.14
C GLU A 89 -1.37 -5.00 -27.07
N ALA A 90 -1.44 -6.31 -27.33
CA ALA A 90 -2.47 -6.89 -28.18
C ALA A 90 -3.88 -6.76 -27.58
N ALA A 91 -4.03 -6.95 -26.27
CA ALA A 91 -5.31 -6.83 -25.58
C ALA A 91 -5.79 -5.37 -25.58
N VAL A 92 -4.87 -4.43 -25.35
CA VAL A 92 -5.14 -3.00 -25.37
C VAL A 92 -5.53 -2.55 -26.78
N ILE A 93 -4.77 -2.90 -27.82
CA ILE A 93 -5.08 -2.59 -29.22
C ILE A 93 -6.46 -3.13 -29.62
N ASN A 94 -6.76 -4.38 -29.26
CA ASN A 94 -8.04 -4.99 -29.58
C ASN A 94 -9.21 -4.29 -28.87
N TYR A 95 -9.02 -3.90 -27.60
CA TYR A 95 -10.01 -3.12 -26.87
C TYR A 95 -10.25 -1.76 -27.51
N LEU A 96 -9.19 -1.00 -27.80
CA LEU A 96 -9.26 0.32 -28.46
C LEU A 96 -10.02 0.23 -29.79
N ARG A 97 -9.72 -0.79 -30.63
CA ARG A 97 -10.48 -1.06 -31.86
C ARG A 97 -11.96 -1.36 -31.59
N SER A 98 -12.25 -2.16 -30.57
CA SER A 98 -13.62 -2.57 -30.24
C SER A 98 -14.52 -1.40 -29.85
N VAL A 99 -13.96 -0.35 -29.26
CA VAL A 99 -14.68 0.88 -28.89
C VAL A 99 -14.56 2.00 -29.93
N GLY A 100 -13.98 1.71 -31.09
CA GLY A 100 -13.97 2.61 -32.25
C GLY A 100 -12.84 3.64 -32.26
N VAL A 101 -11.77 3.44 -31.49
CA VAL A 101 -10.59 4.31 -31.55
C VAL A 101 -9.95 4.19 -32.92
N THR A 102 -9.74 5.33 -33.57
CA THR A 102 -9.01 5.44 -34.85
C THR A 102 -7.83 6.38 -34.77
N LYS A 103 -7.80 7.27 -33.76
CA LYS A 103 -6.73 8.21 -33.45
C LYS A 103 -6.83 8.63 -31.98
N LEU A 104 -5.70 8.95 -31.36
CA LEU A 104 -5.65 9.61 -30.05
C LEU A 104 -5.43 11.12 -30.19
N ASP A 105 -6.16 11.92 -29.42
CA ASP A 105 -5.92 13.35 -29.23
C ASP A 105 -4.62 13.57 -28.43
N PHE A 106 -4.33 12.68 -27.48
CA PHE A 106 -3.09 12.66 -26.73
C PHE A 106 -2.79 11.28 -26.17
N TYR A 107 -1.51 11.07 -25.86
CA TYR A 107 -1.02 9.99 -25.01
C TYR A 107 -0.33 10.61 -23.78
N ILE A 108 -0.68 10.18 -22.57
CA ILE A 108 0.03 10.55 -21.34
C ILE A 108 0.73 9.30 -20.83
N GLY A 109 2.07 9.31 -20.84
CA GLY A 109 2.88 8.35 -20.11
C GLY A 109 3.23 8.93 -18.74
N THR A 110 2.76 8.29 -17.68
CA THR A 110 2.84 8.84 -16.33
C THR A 110 4.27 8.81 -15.79
N HIS A 111 5.01 7.73 -16.04
CA HIS A 111 6.42 7.53 -15.73
C HIS A 111 6.99 6.35 -16.57
N ALA A 112 8.27 6.05 -16.40
CA ALA A 112 9.00 5.18 -17.34
C ALA A 112 8.86 3.66 -17.13
N HIS A 113 8.13 3.19 -16.13
CA HIS A 113 8.02 1.74 -15.90
C HIS A 113 7.26 1.04 -17.03
N SER A 114 7.66 -0.20 -17.33
CA SER A 114 7.15 -1.01 -18.44
C SER A 114 5.66 -1.30 -18.32
N ASP A 115 5.17 -1.55 -17.10
CA ASP A 115 3.75 -1.75 -16.79
C ASP A 115 2.87 -0.49 -16.94
N HIS A 116 3.45 0.61 -17.39
CA HIS A 116 2.76 1.86 -17.73
C HIS A 116 2.99 2.29 -19.18
N ILE A 117 4.25 2.36 -19.62
CA ILE A 117 4.61 2.85 -20.96
C ILE A 117 5.23 1.80 -21.86
N GLY A 118 5.33 0.54 -21.43
CA GLY A 118 5.93 -0.54 -22.21
C GLY A 118 5.32 -0.63 -23.60
N SER A 119 3.99 -0.75 -23.68
CA SER A 119 3.30 -0.88 -24.98
C SER A 119 3.05 0.43 -25.73
N ALA A 120 3.61 1.54 -25.25
CA ALA A 120 3.24 2.87 -25.73
C ALA A 120 3.62 3.06 -27.20
N ASP A 121 4.76 2.55 -27.64
CA ASP A 121 5.16 2.64 -29.04
C ASP A 121 4.28 1.79 -29.97
N GLU A 122 3.88 0.56 -29.62
CA GLU A 122 2.90 -0.19 -30.43
C GLU A 122 1.56 0.54 -30.51
N ILE A 123 1.07 1.10 -29.40
CA ILE A 123 -0.17 1.87 -29.40
C ILE A 123 -0.04 3.09 -30.32
N LEU A 124 1.06 3.83 -30.23
CA LEU A 124 1.33 5.00 -31.05
C LEU A 124 1.52 4.64 -32.53
N GLU A 125 2.12 3.49 -32.85
CA GLU A 125 2.23 3.01 -34.23
C GLU A 125 0.86 2.72 -34.86
N VAL A 126 -0.06 2.15 -34.08
CA VAL A 126 -1.37 1.73 -34.57
C VAL A 126 -2.35 2.90 -34.67
N PHE A 127 -2.38 3.78 -33.66
CA PHE A 127 -3.40 4.84 -33.57
C PHE A 127 -2.84 6.25 -33.74
N GLY A 128 -1.54 6.44 -33.55
CA GLY A 128 -0.93 7.77 -33.45
C GLY A 128 -1.45 8.58 -32.25
N ALA A 129 -0.90 9.77 -32.08
CA ALA A 129 -1.41 10.79 -31.16
C ALA A 129 -1.15 12.18 -31.72
N GLU A 130 -1.94 13.19 -31.34
CA GLU A 130 -1.60 14.58 -31.70
C GLU A 130 -0.43 15.12 -30.89
N ARG A 131 -0.24 14.61 -29.67
CA ARG A 131 0.85 14.95 -28.77
C ARG A 131 1.03 13.88 -27.70
N ILE A 132 2.25 13.78 -27.19
CA ILE A 132 2.62 12.93 -26.06
C ILE A 132 2.97 13.81 -24.87
N TYR A 133 2.46 13.48 -23.69
CA TYR A 133 2.90 14.03 -22.43
C TYR A 133 3.71 12.94 -21.72
N LEU A 134 5.04 13.12 -21.67
CA LEU A 134 5.94 12.16 -21.03
C LEU A 134 7.10 12.96 -20.47
N ARG A 135 7.27 12.89 -19.15
CA ARG A 135 8.40 13.53 -18.49
C ARG A 135 9.70 12.91 -18.98
N GLU A 136 10.74 13.72 -19.10
CA GLU A 136 12.08 13.23 -19.41
C GLU A 136 12.56 12.20 -18.37
N TYR A 137 13.02 11.04 -18.84
CA TYR A 137 13.62 9.99 -18.04
C TYR A 137 15.08 9.77 -18.44
N ASP A 138 15.91 9.47 -17.44
CA ASP A 138 17.28 8.99 -17.61
C ASP A 138 17.60 8.10 -16.40
N ASP A 139 18.25 6.96 -16.61
CA ASP A 139 18.66 6.04 -15.54
C ASP A 139 19.47 6.76 -14.43
N SER A 140 20.22 7.81 -14.76
CA SER A 140 20.98 8.61 -13.79
C SER A 140 20.10 9.39 -12.81
N TYR A 141 18.80 9.52 -13.09
CA TYR A 141 17.84 10.13 -12.18
C TYR A 141 17.42 9.18 -11.05
N ILE A 142 17.77 7.89 -11.14
CA ILE A 142 17.35 6.86 -10.20
C ILE A 142 18.52 6.35 -9.35
N THR A 143 18.37 6.35 -8.03
CA THR A 143 19.38 5.86 -7.07
C THR A 143 19.17 4.40 -6.67
N GLY A 144 17.96 3.87 -6.82
CA GLY A 144 17.65 2.47 -6.57
C GLY A 144 18.11 1.60 -7.73
N VAL A 145 19.28 0.97 -7.59
CA VAL A 145 19.85 0.10 -8.65
C VAL A 145 18.95 -1.08 -9.04
N TYR A 146 18.01 -1.48 -8.17
CA TYR A 146 17.03 -2.53 -8.42
C TYR A 146 15.66 -2.01 -8.92
N SER A 147 15.55 -0.69 -9.15
CA SER A 147 14.38 0.00 -9.69
C SER A 147 14.64 0.58 -11.08
N LEU A 148 15.77 0.21 -11.71
CA LEU A 148 16.13 0.68 -13.05
C LEU A 148 15.45 -0.14 -14.15
N TRP A 149 15.28 -1.45 -13.94
CA TRP A 149 14.67 -2.42 -14.87
C TRP A 149 14.94 -2.08 -16.35
N ASP A 150 13.92 -2.02 -17.16
CA ASP A 150 13.91 -1.64 -18.58
C ASP A 150 13.37 -0.21 -18.79
N ASN A 151 13.28 0.61 -17.74
CA ASN A 151 12.71 1.96 -17.79
C ASN A 151 13.32 2.83 -18.92
N GLN A 152 14.66 2.84 -19.04
CA GLN A 152 15.34 3.59 -20.10
C GLN A 152 15.00 3.05 -21.49
N TYR A 153 14.86 1.74 -21.61
CA TYR A 153 14.50 1.08 -22.86
C TYR A 153 13.09 1.50 -23.29
N CYS A 154 12.10 1.39 -22.41
CA CYS A 154 10.72 1.78 -22.72
C CYS A 154 10.63 3.28 -23.05
N TYR A 155 11.26 4.15 -22.26
CA TYR A 155 11.27 5.59 -22.53
C TYR A 155 11.87 5.92 -23.91
N ASP A 156 13.03 5.31 -24.25
CA ASP A 156 13.68 5.57 -25.54
C ASP A 156 12.82 5.09 -26.71
N HIS A 157 12.13 3.95 -26.60
CA HIS A 157 11.22 3.44 -27.64
C HIS A 157 10.05 4.41 -27.90
N VAL A 158 9.47 4.99 -26.84
CA VAL A 158 8.45 6.04 -27.00
C VAL A 158 9.02 7.26 -27.73
N MET A 159 10.22 7.71 -27.38
CA MET A 159 10.85 8.88 -28.00
C MET A 159 11.22 8.63 -29.47
N GLU A 160 11.74 7.45 -29.79
CA GLU A 160 12.06 7.02 -31.15
C GLU A 160 10.80 6.91 -32.02
N THR A 161 9.74 6.33 -31.49
CA THR A 161 8.44 6.23 -32.17
C THR A 161 7.79 7.60 -32.36
N ALA A 162 7.83 8.48 -31.35
CA ALA A 162 7.37 9.86 -31.47
C ALA A 162 8.11 10.62 -32.58
N ALA A 163 9.44 10.48 -32.65
CA ALA A 163 10.25 11.10 -33.69
C ALA A 163 9.92 10.55 -35.09
N ARG A 164 9.78 9.23 -35.21
CA ARG A 164 9.44 8.54 -36.47
C ARG A 164 8.06 8.92 -37.00
N LEU A 165 7.09 9.08 -36.11
CA LEU A 165 5.71 9.47 -36.45
C LEU A 165 5.49 10.99 -36.46
N ASN A 166 6.53 11.78 -36.15
CA ASN A 166 6.48 13.23 -36.03
C ASN A 166 5.40 13.72 -35.04
N ILE A 167 5.31 13.05 -33.90
CA ILE A 167 4.41 13.41 -32.79
C ILE A 167 5.16 14.31 -31.80
N PRO A 168 4.64 15.50 -31.47
CA PRO A 168 5.28 16.38 -30.51
C PRO A 168 5.23 15.78 -29.09
N VAL A 169 6.38 15.75 -28.41
CA VAL A 169 6.52 15.30 -27.02
C VAL A 169 6.66 16.51 -26.09
N ILE A 170 5.76 16.62 -25.11
CA ILE A 170 5.72 17.65 -24.08
C ILE A 170 6.34 17.07 -22.81
N GLN A 171 7.55 17.53 -22.51
CA GLN A 171 8.33 17.08 -21.33
C GLN A 171 8.42 18.13 -20.23
N ASN A 172 8.25 19.41 -20.60
CA ASN A 172 8.29 20.55 -19.69
C ASN A 172 6.87 21.06 -19.45
N PHE A 173 6.34 20.78 -18.27
CA PHE A 173 4.97 21.12 -17.91
C PHE A 173 4.87 22.55 -17.39
N THR A 174 3.97 23.32 -17.98
CA THR A 174 3.58 24.68 -17.57
C THR A 174 2.11 24.68 -17.21
N ALA A 175 1.64 25.70 -16.49
CA ALA A 175 0.22 25.83 -16.16
C ALA A 175 -0.69 25.84 -17.41
N GLU A 176 -0.17 26.22 -18.59
CA GLU A 176 -0.92 26.24 -19.85
C GLU A 176 -1.02 24.85 -20.49
N ASN A 177 0.06 24.07 -20.49
CA ASN A 177 0.05 22.76 -21.15
C ASN A 177 -0.34 21.60 -20.22
N SER A 178 -0.32 21.82 -18.89
CA SER A 178 -0.78 20.85 -17.89
C SER A 178 -2.27 20.94 -17.57
N HIS A 179 -3.01 21.84 -18.24
CA HIS A 179 -4.45 21.99 -18.11
C HIS A 179 -5.06 22.15 -19.50
N PHE A 180 -5.85 21.17 -19.94
CA PHE A 180 -6.44 21.18 -21.28
C PHE A 180 -7.78 20.44 -21.33
N THR A 181 -8.45 20.50 -22.48
CA THR A 181 -9.76 19.85 -22.67
C THR A 181 -9.74 18.81 -23.78
N MET A 182 -10.65 17.84 -23.67
CA MET A 182 -10.95 16.85 -24.71
C MET A 182 -12.44 16.52 -24.64
N GLY A 183 -13.20 16.89 -25.67
CA GLY A 183 -14.67 16.82 -25.61
C GLY A 183 -15.21 17.62 -24.42
N GLU A 184 -15.97 16.97 -23.53
CA GLU A 184 -16.50 17.55 -22.28
C GLU A 184 -15.54 17.41 -21.09
N MET A 185 -14.39 16.76 -21.27
CA MET A 185 -13.42 16.56 -20.19
C MET A 185 -12.48 17.76 -20.08
N THR A 186 -12.23 18.17 -18.84
CA THR A 186 -11.05 18.93 -18.43
C THR A 186 -10.03 17.96 -17.83
N ILE A 187 -8.79 18.06 -18.28
CA ILE A 187 -7.67 17.21 -17.89
C ILE A 187 -6.61 18.10 -17.21
N ASP A 188 -6.30 17.79 -15.95
CA ASP A 188 -5.20 18.41 -15.21
C ASP A 188 -4.08 17.38 -14.98
N LEU A 189 -2.87 17.69 -15.43
CA LEU A 189 -1.66 16.96 -15.06
C LEU A 189 -1.14 17.50 -13.73
N LEU A 190 -0.86 16.59 -12.80
CA LEU A 190 -0.44 16.87 -11.44
C LEU A 190 0.94 16.28 -11.18
N ASN A 191 1.57 16.72 -10.09
CA ASN A 191 2.98 16.42 -9.80
C ASN A 191 3.92 16.87 -10.94
N THR A 192 3.54 17.93 -11.69
CA THR A 192 4.22 18.40 -12.91
C THR A 192 5.56 19.09 -12.67
N GLU A 193 5.83 19.52 -11.44
CA GLU A 193 7.09 20.14 -11.06
C GLU A 193 8.23 19.12 -11.01
N ARG A 194 9.45 19.56 -11.36
CA ARG A 194 10.69 18.79 -11.22
C ARG A 194 11.64 19.55 -10.30
N GLU A 195 12.25 18.84 -9.37
CA GLU A 195 13.24 19.42 -8.46
C GLU A 195 14.63 19.39 -9.12
N TYR A 196 15.35 20.50 -8.98
CA TYR A 196 16.72 20.65 -9.46
C TYR A 196 17.63 21.05 -8.32
N ASP A 197 18.86 20.52 -8.31
CA ASP A 197 19.89 20.93 -7.36
C ASP A 197 20.48 22.30 -7.68
N ALA A 198 21.39 22.78 -6.82
CA ALA A 198 22.04 24.09 -7.00
C ALA A 198 22.89 24.20 -8.29
N LEU A 199 23.17 23.08 -8.96
CA LEU A 199 23.90 23.01 -10.23
C LEU A 199 22.96 22.84 -11.44
N GLY A 200 21.64 22.87 -11.22
CA GLY A 200 20.64 22.72 -12.28
C GLY A 200 20.45 21.27 -12.75
N ARG A 201 20.92 20.29 -11.98
CA ARG A 201 20.73 18.86 -12.29
C ARG A 201 19.47 18.34 -11.64
N VAL A 202 18.81 17.38 -12.28
CA VAL A 202 17.62 16.73 -11.73
C VAL A 202 17.96 16.09 -10.37
N VAL A 203 17.14 16.36 -9.36
CA VAL A 203 17.28 15.72 -8.05
C VAL A 203 16.88 14.25 -8.19
N THR A 204 17.83 13.36 -7.92
CA THR A 204 17.66 11.91 -8.07
C THR A 204 16.66 11.32 -7.06
N ARG A 205 15.95 10.25 -7.45
CA ARG A 205 14.97 9.55 -6.61
C ARG A 205 15.26 8.05 -6.52
N PRO A 206 14.79 7.34 -5.47
CA PRO A 206 14.99 5.89 -5.39
C PRO A 206 14.37 5.10 -6.53
N ASP A 207 13.31 5.64 -7.13
CA ASP A 207 12.42 4.93 -8.05
C ASP A 207 11.63 5.96 -8.89
N ASP A 208 11.18 5.63 -10.10
CA ASP A 208 10.51 6.60 -10.98
C ASP A 208 9.05 6.87 -10.59
N ASN A 209 8.48 6.07 -9.67
CA ASN A 209 7.19 6.34 -9.02
C ASN A 209 7.16 7.71 -8.31
N TYR A 210 8.33 8.24 -7.92
CA TYR A 210 8.44 9.59 -7.34
C TYR A 210 8.21 10.71 -8.38
N ASN A 211 8.36 10.40 -9.65
CA ASN A 211 8.21 11.33 -10.76
C ASN A 211 6.89 11.15 -11.52
N ALA A 212 6.10 10.13 -11.17
CA ALA A 212 4.84 9.83 -11.81
C ALA A 212 3.89 11.03 -11.85
N LEU A 213 3.33 11.28 -13.02
CA LEU A 213 2.24 12.22 -13.22
C LEU A 213 0.93 11.59 -12.73
N ALA A 214 0.18 12.33 -11.93
CA ALA A 214 -1.22 11.99 -11.67
C ALA A 214 -2.12 12.82 -12.59
N VAL A 215 -3.27 12.26 -13.00
CA VAL A 215 -4.19 12.91 -13.94
C VAL A 215 -5.55 13.09 -13.29
N LYS A 216 -5.99 14.34 -13.13
CA LYS A 216 -7.38 14.62 -12.73
C LYS A 216 -8.22 14.82 -13.98
N VAL A 217 -9.33 14.11 -14.05
CA VAL A 217 -10.33 14.21 -15.10
C VAL A 217 -11.60 14.78 -14.50
N SER A 218 -12.11 15.89 -15.04
CA SER A 218 -13.39 16.48 -14.62
C SER A 218 -14.32 16.60 -15.81
N ALA A 219 -15.57 16.17 -15.67
CA ALA A 219 -16.59 16.29 -16.71
C ALA A 219 -17.98 16.33 -16.09
N ASN A 220 -18.86 17.19 -16.61
CA ASN A 220 -20.28 17.23 -16.21
C ASN A 220 -20.54 17.36 -14.69
N GLY A 221 -19.63 18.02 -13.96
CA GLY A 221 -19.72 18.19 -12.50
C GLY A 221 -19.21 17.01 -11.69
N LEU A 222 -18.70 15.96 -12.34
CA LEU A 222 -18.07 14.78 -11.73
C LEU A 222 -16.55 14.85 -11.91
N SER A 223 -15.82 14.14 -11.05
CA SER A 223 -14.35 14.15 -11.05
C SER A 223 -13.75 12.78 -10.73
N ALA A 224 -12.65 12.47 -11.42
CA ALA A 224 -11.83 11.29 -11.18
C ALA A 224 -10.35 11.68 -11.02
N LEU A 225 -9.64 10.98 -10.14
CA LEU A 225 -8.18 11.03 -10.07
C LEU A 225 -7.60 9.70 -10.53
N LEU A 226 -6.78 9.73 -11.57
CA LEU A 226 -5.96 8.62 -12.04
C LEU A 226 -4.58 8.80 -11.40
N ALA A 227 -4.31 8.08 -10.33
CA ALA A 227 -3.17 8.36 -9.47
C ALA A 227 -1.83 7.77 -9.96
N ALA A 228 -1.82 7.00 -11.05
CA ALA A 228 -0.64 6.28 -11.53
C ALA A 228 0.03 5.54 -10.37
N ASP A 229 1.35 5.68 -10.26
CA ASP A 229 2.18 5.03 -9.25
C ASP A 229 2.74 5.99 -8.19
N ILE A 230 2.10 7.15 -8.01
CA ILE A 230 2.53 8.10 -6.99
C ILE A 230 2.60 7.44 -5.60
N ASN A 231 3.55 7.89 -4.78
CA ASN A 231 3.77 7.39 -3.43
C ASN A 231 3.79 8.53 -2.40
N ASN A 232 3.79 8.19 -1.11
CA ASN A 232 3.82 9.17 -0.03
C ASN A 232 5.09 9.11 0.82
N TYR A 233 6.20 8.67 0.24
CA TYR A 233 7.46 8.60 0.94
C TYR A 233 8.09 10.00 1.15
N ALA A 234 8.87 10.12 2.23
CA ALA A 234 9.75 11.26 2.41
C ALA A 234 10.82 11.29 1.29
N PRO A 235 11.29 12.47 0.88
CA PRO A 235 10.90 13.79 1.36
C PRO A 235 9.73 14.44 0.60
N THR A 236 9.22 13.81 -0.46
CA THR A 236 8.31 14.45 -1.44
C THR A 236 6.84 14.42 -1.02
N TYR A 237 6.39 13.37 -0.32
CA TYR A 237 5.01 13.21 0.14
C TYR A 237 3.97 13.50 -0.97
N ILE A 238 4.17 12.92 -2.15
CA ILE A 238 3.48 13.31 -3.41
C ILE A 238 1.97 13.16 -3.27
N GLU A 239 1.50 12.06 -2.67
CA GLU A 239 0.08 11.88 -2.41
C GLU A 239 -0.52 13.04 -1.62
N SER A 240 0.15 13.46 -0.55
CA SER A 240 -0.32 14.56 0.30
C SER A 240 -0.40 15.87 -0.49
N LYS A 241 0.61 16.14 -1.34
CA LYS A 241 0.63 17.30 -2.25
C LYS A 241 -0.52 17.23 -3.25
N VAL A 242 -0.67 16.11 -3.97
CA VAL A 242 -1.70 15.88 -4.98
C VAL A 242 -3.10 15.99 -4.37
N ALA A 243 -3.38 15.30 -3.27
CA ALA A 243 -4.69 15.37 -2.62
C ALA A 243 -5.05 16.79 -2.14
N SER A 244 -4.07 17.56 -1.67
CA SER A 244 -4.31 18.96 -1.26
C SER A 244 -4.71 19.87 -2.42
N GLN A 245 -4.24 19.59 -3.64
CA GLN A 245 -4.58 20.34 -4.86
C GLN A 245 -5.92 19.88 -5.44
N VAL A 246 -6.20 18.58 -5.37
CA VAL A 246 -7.36 17.96 -6.02
C VAL A 246 -8.63 18.11 -5.20
N GLY A 247 -8.56 17.93 -3.88
CA GLY A 247 -9.72 17.84 -3.00
C GLY A 247 -10.54 16.56 -3.22
N LYS A 248 -11.82 16.60 -2.85
CA LYS A 248 -12.71 15.44 -3.02
C LYS A 248 -12.86 15.05 -4.50
N VAL A 249 -12.88 13.75 -4.78
CA VAL A 249 -13.24 13.18 -6.10
C VAL A 249 -14.37 12.16 -5.98
N ASP A 250 -15.00 11.84 -7.10
CA ASP A 250 -16.04 10.81 -7.17
C ASP A 250 -15.43 9.42 -7.42
N LEU A 251 -14.35 9.38 -8.21
CA LEU A 251 -13.63 8.17 -8.58
C LEU A 251 -12.12 8.30 -8.34
N LEU A 252 -11.50 7.25 -7.80
CA LEU A 252 -10.05 7.14 -7.65
C LEU A 252 -9.53 5.88 -8.34
N LYS A 253 -8.59 6.01 -9.29
CA LYS A 253 -7.70 4.89 -9.57
C LYS A 253 -6.67 4.82 -8.45
N LEU A 254 -6.60 3.70 -7.74
CA LEU A 254 -5.64 3.53 -6.66
C LEU A 254 -4.22 3.76 -7.17
N ALA A 255 -3.42 4.41 -6.34
CA ALA A 255 -2.01 4.64 -6.61
C ALA A 255 -1.24 3.32 -6.52
N HIS A 256 -0.28 3.09 -7.41
CA HIS A 256 0.67 1.98 -7.36
C HIS A 256 -0.02 0.63 -7.18
N HIS A 257 -1.09 0.40 -7.94
CA HIS A 257 -1.89 -0.84 -7.90
C HIS A 257 -2.37 -1.26 -6.50
N GLY A 258 -2.50 -0.31 -5.56
CA GLY A 258 -2.87 -0.56 -4.17
C GLY A 258 -1.73 -1.06 -3.27
N LEU A 259 -0.48 -1.02 -3.73
CA LEU A 259 0.70 -1.51 -3.02
C LEU A 259 1.13 -0.60 -1.86
N SER A 260 2.07 -1.13 -1.06
CA SER A 260 2.66 -0.44 0.09
C SER A 260 3.42 0.82 -0.35
N GLY A 261 3.41 1.84 0.51
CA GLY A 261 4.03 3.15 0.22
C GLY A 261 3.09 4.16 -0.42
N SER A 262 1.95 3.69 -0.92
CA SER A 262 0.90 4.48 -1.53
C SER A 262 -0.44 4.25 -0.83
N ASN A 263 -1.47 4.98 -1.25
CA ASN A 263 -2.82 5.03 -0.73
C ASN A 263 -2.87 5.33 0.77
N SER A 264 -2.10 6.33 1.21
CA SER A 264 -2.05 6.72 2.62
C SER A 264 -3.42 7.17 3.15
N SER A 265 -3.68 6.98 4.44
CA SER A 265 -4.97 7.34 5.03
C SER A 265 -5.31 8.83 4.85
N VAL A 266 -4.31 9.73 4.88
CA VAL A 266 -4.54 11.16 4.63
C VAL A 266 -5.02 11.38 3.19
N PHE A 267 -4.35 10.76 2.22
CA PHE A 267 -4.72 10.81 0.80
C PHE A 267 -6.16 10.34 0.58
N LEU A 268 -6.49 9.14 1.06
CA LEU A 268 -7.82 8.56 0.89
C LEU A 268 -8.92 9.37 1.59
N ASN A 269 -8.68 9.87 2.81
CA ASN A 269 -9.66 10.68 3.53
C ASN A 269 -9.87 12.07 2.90
N THR A 270 -8.83 12.68 2.32
CA THR A 270 -8.95 13.97 1.62
C THR A 270 -9.72 13.81 0.31
N LEU A 271 -9.43 12.76 -0.45
CA LEU A 271 -10.09 12.49 -1.72
C LEU A 271 -11.53 11.97 -1.53
N ASN A 272 -11.79 11.21 -0.46
CA ASN A 272 -13.10 10.65 -0.09
C ASN A 272 -13.91 10.11 -1.29
N PRO A 273 -13.34 9.18 -2.09
CA PRO A 273 -13.95 8.69 -3.31
C PRO A 273 -15.17 7.81 -3.04
N GLN A 274 -16.22 7.93 -3.86
CA GLN A 274 -17.35 7.00 -3.85
C GLN A 274 -16.95 5.65 -4.47
N TYR A 275 -16.15 5.71 -5.54
CA TYR A 275 -15.67 4.55 -6.28
C TYR A 275 -14.16 4.53 -6.34
N ALA A 276 -13.57 3.34 -6.28
CA ALA A 276 -12.15 3.16 -6.55
C ALA A 276 -11.93 2.01 -7.56
N VAL A 277 -10.90 2.13 -8.38
CA VAL A 277 -10.43 1.04 -9.27
C VAL A 277 -8.99 0.72 -8.92
N VAL A 278 -8.70 -0.56 -8.67
CA VAL A 278 -7.33 -1.09 -8.72
C VAL A 278 -7.09 -1.70 -10.09
N THR A 279 -6.02 -1.24 -10.75
CA THR A 279 -5.49 -1.86 -11.96
C THR A 279 -4.60 -3.03 -11.57
N GLY A 280 -5.19 -4.22 -11.50
CA GLY A 280 -4.57 -5.43 -10.98
C GLY A 280 -5.40 -6.13 -9.91
N PRO A 281 -4.87 -7.23 -9.33
CA PRO A 281 -5.66 -8.14 -8.50
C PRO A 281 -6.03 -7.54 -7.15
N LEU A 282 -7.24 -7.76 -6.66
CA LEU A 282 -7.65 -7.32 -5.31
C LEU A 282 -6.70 -7.79 -4.19
N SER A 283 -5.99 -8.90 -4.40
CA SER A 283 -5.01 -9.43 -3.45
C SER A 283 -3.74 -8.59 -3.30
N SER A 284 -3.43 -7.69 -4.26
CA SER A 284 -2.30 -6.75 -4.13
C SER A 284 -2.61 -5.59 -3.20
N VAL A 285 -3.89 -5.27 -3.00
CA VAL A 285 -4.31 -4.11 -2.23
C VAL A 285 -3.98 -4.30 -0.75
N MET A 286 -3.20 -3.36 -0.22
CA MET A 286 -2.79 -3.39 1.18
C MET A 286 -3.98 -3.44 2.13
N SER A 287 -3.86 -4.26 3.18
CA SER A 287 -4.95 -4.47 4.12
C SER A 287 -5.41 -3.18 4.83
N SER A 288 -4.50 -2.25 5.07
CA SER A 288 -4.81 -0.90 5.57
C SER A 288 -5.63 -0.10 4.57
N THR A 289 -5.22 -0.06 3.30
CA THR A 289 -5.95 0.61 2.22
C THR A 289 -7.37 0.06 2.06
N SER A 290 -7.54 -1.27 2.08
CA SER A 290 -8.89 -1.85 2.03
C SER A 290 -9.75 -1.44 3.23
N LYS A 291 -9.17 -1.36 4.44
CA LYS A 291 -9.89 -0.92 5.65
C LYS A 291 -10.30 0.55 5.56
N ASP A 292 -9.41 1.41 5.06
CA ASP A 292 -9.67 2.84 4.91
C ASP A 292 -10.79 3.06 3.88
N LEU A 293 -10.72 2.43 2.70
CA LEU A 293 -11.78 2.48 1.68
C LEU A 293 -13.11 1.95 2.22
N GLN A 294 -13.10 0.83 2.96
CA GLN A 294 -14.30 0.31 3.61
C GLN A 294 -14.89 1.30 4.63
N SER A 295 -14.04 2.00 5.39
CA SER A 295 -14.48 3.00 6.37
C SER A 295 -15.12 4.23 5.73
N LEU A 296 -14.70 4.58 4.51
CA LEU A 296 -15.26 5.65 3.69
C LEU A 296 -16.57 5.23 2.98
N GLY A 297 -16.87 3.92 2.94
CA GLY A 297 -17.96 3.38 2.13
C GLY A 297 -17.64 3.38 0.64
N THR A 298 -16.35 3.39 0.26
CA THR A 298 -15.91 3.36 -1.14
C THR A 298 -16.12 1.96 -1.73
N THR A 299 -16.74 1.88 -2.90
CA THR A 299 -16.83 0.62 -3.65
C THR A 299 -15.59 0.43 -4.51
N LEU A 300 -14.85 -0.67 -4.27
CA LEU A 300 -13.61 -1.00 -4.99
C LEU A 300 -13.87 -2.00 -6.14
N TYR A 301 -13.35 -1.69 -7.33
CA TYR A 301 -13.36 -2.52 -8.53
C TYR A 301 -11.93 -2.94 -8.89
N SER A 302 -11.77 -4.07 -9.57
CA SER A 302 -10.48 -4.60 -10.04
C SER A 302 -10.56 -4.94 -11.52
N THR A 303 -9.56 -4.51 -12.29
CA THR A 303 -9.45 -4.87 -13.71
C THR A 303 -9.08 -6.34 -13.94
N ASN A 304 -8.55 -7.02 -12.90
CA ASN A 304 -8.04 -8.37 -13.00
C ASN A 304 -9.18 -9.42 -12.93
N GLY A 305 -9.10 -10.44 -13.78
CA GLY A 305 -10.09 -11.52 -13.83
C GLY A 305 -11.37 -11.16 -14.58
N LEU A 306 -11.37 -10.02 -15.29
CA LEU A 306 -12.43 -9.66 -16.24
C LEU A 306 -12.21 -10.37 -17.59
N PRO A 307 -13.27 -10.53 -18.41
CA PRO A 307 -13.14 -11.12 -19.74
C PRO A 307 -12.13 -10.37 -20.62
N ALA A 308 -11.46 -11.08 -21.52
CA ALA A 308 -10.61 -10.45 -22.53
C ALA A 308 -11.39 -9.41 -23.36
N ASN A 309 -10.69 -8.35 -23.80
CA ASN A 309 -11.27 -7.23 -24.55
C ASN A 309 -12.44 -6.55 -23.81
N SER A 310 -12.35 -6.42 -22.49
CA SER A 310 -13.32 -5.69 -21.68
C SER A 310 -12.65 -4.55 -20.90
N ALA A 311 -13.46 -3.77 -20.20
CA ALA A 311 -12.98 -2.73 -19.29
C ALA A 311 -14.01 -2.49 -18.20
N ILE A 312 -13.56 -1.92 -17.08
CA ILE A 312 -14.43 -1.19 -16.18
C ILE A 312 -14.65 0.19 -16.80
N ILE A 313 -15.90 0.56 -17.02
CA ILE A 313 -16.28 1.85 -17.59
C ILE A 313 -16.94 2.70 -16.52
N ALA A 314 -16.38 3.88 -16.29
CA ALA A 314 -16.94 4.93 -15.47
C ALA A 314 -17.60 5.98 -16.37
N TYR A 315 -18.94 6.07 -16.32
CA TYR A 315 -19.71 7.02 -17.09
C TYR A 315 -19.85 8.35 -16.33
N MET A 316 -19.38 9.43 -16.95
CA MET A 316 -19.43 10.80 -16.43
C MET A 316 -20.45 11.63 -17.24
N ASN A 317 -21.69 11.14 -17.34
CA ASN A 317 -22.70 11.69 -18.24
C ASN A 317 -23.33 13.00 -17.70
N ALA A 318 -23.75 13.88 -18.61
CA ALA A 318 -24.46 15.11 -18.27
C ALA A 318 -25.78 14.82 -17.54
N GLY A 319 -26.03 15.52 -16.43
CA GLY A 319 -27.25 15.38 -15.62
C GLY A 319 -27.21 14.26 -14.58
N SER A 320 -26.17 13.41 -14.57
CA SER A 320 -25.94 12.45 -13.49
C SER A 320 -25.45 13.13 -12.22
N SER A 321 -25.90 12.63 -11.06
CA SER A 321 -25.44 13.11 -9.75
C SER A 321 -24.28 12.29 -9.17
N GLU A 322 -23.90 11.20 -9.85
CA GLU A 322 -22.79 10.32 -9.50
C GLU A 322 -22.22 9.66 -10.76
N ILE A 323 -21.03 9.08 -10.65
CA ILE A 323 -20.47 8.22 -11.70
C ILE A 323 -21.22 6.89 -11.72
N GLU A 324 -21.65 6.46 -12.90
CA GLU A 324 -22.17 5.11 -13.10
C GLU A 324 -21.00 4.19 -13.48
N MET A 325 -20.81 3.09 -12.73
CA MET A 325 -19.76 2.11 -12.99
C MET A 325 -20.37 0.88 -13.67
N ALA A 326 -19.80 0.42 -14.78
CA ALA A 326 -20.25 -0.79 -15.45
C ALA A 326 -19.12 -1.59 -16.07
N ILE A 327 -19.37 -2.88 -16.33
CA ILE A 327 -18.52 -3.74 -17.16
C ILE A 327 -19.42 -4.27 -18.28
N PRO A 328 -19.30 -3.75 -19.51
CA PRO A 328 -20.18 -4.15 -20.61
C PRO A 328 -20.23 -5.67 -20.80
N GLY A 329 -21.44 -6.18 -21.08
CA GLY A 329 -21.69 -7.62 -21.21
C GLY A 329 -21.91 -8.36 -19.88
N GLN A 330 -21.85 -7.68 -18.74
CA GLN A 330 -22.19 -8.23 -17.43
C GLN A 330 -23.43 -7.58 -16.83
N GLU A 331 -24.04 -8.23 -15.84
CA GLU A 331 -25.10 -7.60 -15.04
C GLU A 331 -24.54 -6.35 -14.33
N SER A 332 -25.32 -5.28 -14.27
CA SER A 332 -24.90 -3.99 -13.70
C SER A 332 -25.99 -3.40 -12.81
N VAL A 333 -25.58 -2.65 -11.78
CA VAL A 333 -26.50 -1.91 -10.91
C VAL A 333 -26.55 -0.46 -11.35
N ARG A 334 -27.74 0.07 -11.57
CA ARG A 334 -27.96 1.45 -11.97
C ARG A 334 -28.87 2.18 -11.00
N THR A 335 -28.65 3.48 -10.91
CA THR A 335 -29.54 4.38 -10.20
C THR A 335 -30.71 4.77 -11.10
N GLU A 336 -31.93 4.64 -10.57
CA GLU A 336 -33.15 5.18 -11.17
C GLU A 336 -33.83 6.19 -10.23
N MET A 337 -34.50 7.17 -10.83
CA MET A 337 -35.35 8.12 -10.11
C MET A 337 -36.82 7.73 -10.27
N ILE A 338 -37.47 7.39 -9.15
CA ILE A 338 -38.93 7.21 -9.09
C ILE A 338 -39.50 8.41 -8.33
N GLY A 339 -39.99 9.39 -9.09
CA GLY A 339 -40.31 10.71 -8.54
C GLY A 339 -39.06 11.38 -7.97
N ASN A 340 -39.08 11.72 -6.67
CA ASN A 340 -37.94 12.32 -5.97
C ASN A 340 -37.09 11.28 -5.21
N LYS A 341 -37.38 9.98 -5.35
CA LYS A 341 -36.69 8.91 -4.64
C LYS A 341 -35.69 8.23 -5.57
N LYS A 342 -34.44 8.16 -5.13
CA LYS A 342 -33.38 7.36 -5.73
C LYS A 342 -33.58 5.87 -5.37
N VAL A 343 -33.62 5.00 -6.37
CA VAL A 343 -33.65 3.54 -6.18
C VAL A 343 -32.57 2.90 -7.04
N LEU A 344 -32.12 1.71 -6.64
CA LEU A 344 -31.13 0.95 -7.39
C LEU A 344 -31.85 -0.17 -8.12
N ARG A 345 -31.52 -0.36 -9.40
CA ARG A 345 -32.10 -1.40 -10.23
C ARG A 345 -31.02 -2.23 -10.89
N LEU A 346 -31.27 -3.53 -10.97
CA LEU A 346 -30.42 -4.47 -11.68
C LEU A 346 -30.76 -4.48 -13.18
N TYR A 347 -29.72 -4.38 -14.00
CA TYR A 347 -29.77 -4.57 -15.44
C TYR A 347 -28.92 -5.79 -15.81
N ASN A 348 -29.35 -6.56 -16.81
CA ASN A 348 -28.59 -7.70 -17.32
C ASN A 348 -27.52 -7.26 -18.34
N GLY A 349 -26.69 -8.19 -18.82
CA GLY A 349 -25.63 -7.92 -19.79
C GLY A 349 -26.11 -7.44 -21.17
N SER A 350 -27.41 -7.53 -21.46
CA SER A 350 -28.06 -6.96 -22.65
C SER A 350 -28.75 -5.62 -22.37
N ASP A 351 -28.46 -5.02 -21.21
CA ASP A 351 -29.04 -3.77 -20.76
C ASP A 351 -30.57 -3.78 -20.60
N GLN A 352 -31.12 -4.88 -20.08
CA GLN A 352 -32.53 -4.99 -19.73
C GLN A 352 -32.71 -5.11 -18.22
N ALA A 353 -33.70 -4.41 -17.67
CA ALA A 353 -34.06 -4.49 -16.27
C ALA A 353 -34.45 -5.92 -15.85
N VAL A 354 -33.85 -6.41 -14.76
CA VAL A 354 -34.16 -7.72 -14.16
C VAL A 354 -35.32 -7.57 -13.18
N THR A 355 -36.26 -8.53 -13.14
CA THR A 355 -37.47 -8.49 -12.31
C THR A 355 -37.64 -9.71 -11.39
N ASP A 356 -36.57 -10.46 -11.13
CA ASP A 356 -36.61 -11.67 -10.32
C ASP A 356 -36.64 -11.36 -8.81
N ALA A 357 -37.59 -11.92 -8.07
CA ALA A 357 -37.75 -11.69 -6.63
C ALA A 357 -36.73 -12.43 -5.77
N ASP A 358 -36.19 -11.78 -4.73
CA ASP A 358 -35.22 -12.34 -3.77
C ASP A 358 -34.03 -13.04 -4.46
N LYS A 359 -33.67 -12.58 -5.67
CA LYS A 359 -32.52 -13.09 -6.42
C LYS A 359 -31.27 -12.52 -5.76
N TRP A 360 -30.34 -13.40 -5.40
CA TRP A 360 -28.99 -13.00 -5.04
C TRP A 360 -28.17 -12.90 -6.32
N ILE A 361 -27.49 -11.78 -6.50
CA ILE A 361 -26.66 -11.51 -7.67
C ILE A 361 -25.25 -11.20 -7.18
N LEU A 362 -24.26 -11.71 -7.89
CA LEU A 362 -22.85 -11.37 -7.67
C LEU A 362 -22.39 -10.51 -8.85
N ILE A 363 -22.10 -9.24 -8.58
CA ILE A 363 -21.50 -8.31 -9.55
C ILE A 363 -20.25 -7.76 -8.91
N ASN A 364 -19.10 -7.88 -9.58
CA ASN A 364 -17.83 -7.32 -9.12
C ASN A 364 -17.47 -7.73 -7.70
N ASN A 365 -17.65 -9.03 -7.42
CA ASN A 365 -17.43 -9.65 -6.11
C ASN A 365 -18.35 -9.13 -4.97
N ASN A 366 -19.33 -8.29 -5.28
CA ASN A 366 -20.33 -7.78 -4.36
C ASN A 366 -21.67 -8.49 -4.57
N TYR A 367 -22.27 -8.92 -3.46
CA TYR A 367 -23.60 -9.53 -3.49
C TYR A 367 -24.68 -8.47 -3.36
N TYR A 368 -25.65 -8.52 -4.24
CA TYR A 368 -26.86 -7.71 -4.23
C TYR A 368 -28.07 -8.63 -4.07
N LEU A 369 -29.17 -8.05 -3.59
CA LEU A 369 -30.44 -8.75 -3.42
C LEU A 369 -31.56 -7.93 -4.03
N THR A 370 -32.34 -8.51 -4.94
CA THR A 370 -33.52 -7.85 -5.52
C THR A 370 -34.78 -8.08 -4.66
N ASP A 371 -35.70 -7.12 -4.70
CA ASP A 371 -37.08 -7.31 -4.27
C ASP A 371 -37.95 -7.89 -5.40
N SER A 372 -39.26 -8.03 -5.16
CA SER A 372 -40.20 -8.62 -6.12
C SER A 372 -40.42 -7.82 -7.41
N GLU A 373 -39.94 -6.58 -7.46
CA GLU A 373 -40.07 -5.69 -8.61
C GLU A 373 -38.73 -5.51 -9.35
N GLY A 374 -37.65 -6.13 -8.84
CA GLY A 374 -36.31 -6.05 -9.42
C GLY A 374 -35.46 -4.89 -8.91
N TYR A 375 -35.95 -4.13 -7.93
CA TYR A 375 -35.16 -3.11 -7.26
C TYR A 375 -34.27 -3.74 -6.18
N LEU A 376 -33.10 -3.16 -5.94
CA LEU A 376 -32.22 -3.68 -4.91
C LEU A 376 -32.72 -3.34 -3.51
N VAL A 377 -32.69 -4.35 -2.65
CA VAL A 377 -32.97 -4.24 -1.22
C VAL A 377 -31.83 -3.46 -0.56
N THR A 378 -32.18 -2.48 0.27
CA THR A 378 -31.27 -1.79 1.19
C THR A 378 -31.71 -2.01 2.64
N GLY A 379 -30.79 -1.94 3.58
CA GLY A 379 -31.02 -2.16 5.00
C GLY A 379 -31.12 -3.63 5.41
N TRP A 380 -31.74 -3.88 6.57
CA TRP A 380 -31.88 -5.22 7.14
C TRP A 380 -32.93 -6.06 6.39
N LYS A 381 -32.55 -7.26 5.97
CA LYS A 381 -33.46 -8.23 5.33
C LYS A 381 -33.24 -9.62 5.91
N LYS A 382 -34.35 -10.30 6.21
CA LYS A 382 -34.33 -11.70 6.61
C LYS A 382 -34.60 -12.59 5.41
N VAL A 383 -33.65 -13.46 5.07
CA VAL A 383 -33.75 -14.41 3.96
C VAL A 383 -33.50 -15.82 4.50
N ARG A 384 -34.48 -16.72 4.30
CA ARG A 384 -34.41 -18.14 4.73
C ARG A 384 -33.95 -18.30 6.19
N GLY A 385 -34.49 -17.47 7.09
CA GLY A 385 -34.21 -17.54 8.53
C GLY A 385 -32.96 -16.79 9.00
N LYS A 386 -32.09 -16.33 8.09
CA LYS A 386 -30.86 -15.59 8.41
C LYS A 386 -31.04 -14.09 8.14
N TRP A 387 -30.37 -13.27 8.93
CA TRP A 387 -30.36 -11.81 8.75
C TRP A 387 -29.17 -11.39 7.90
N TYR A 388 -29.42 -10.49 6.97
CA TYR A 388 -28.44 -9.83 6.13
C TYR A 388 -28.65 -8.32 6.26
N TYR A 389 -27.58 -7.56 6.06
CA TYR A 389 -27.67 -6.12 5.94
C TYR A 389 -27.13 -5.70 4.57
N MET A 390 -27.97 -5.01 3.81
CA MET A 390 -27.62 -4.44 2.53
C MET A 390 -27.31 -2.95 2.75
N GLN A 391 -26.17 -2.48 2.28
CA GLN A 391 -25.77 -1.09 2.40
C GLN A 391 -26.69 -0.18 1.56
N PRO A 392 -26.62 1.16 1.72
CA PRO A 392 -27.42 2.09 0.92
C PRO A 392 -27.20 1.99 -0.59
N ASP A 393 -26.02 1.52 -1.01
CA ASP A 393 -25.64 1.20 -2.40
C ASP A 393 -26.07 -0.22 -2.83
N GLY A 394 -26.82 -0.93 -1.99
CA GLY A 394 -27.32 -2.28 -2.25
C GLY A 394 -26.31 -3.40 -1.99
N ILE A 395 -25.06 -3.10 -1.62
CA ILE A 395 -24.04 -4.12 -1.39
C ILE A 395 -24.29 -4.85 -0.07
N MET A 396 -24.32 -6.18 -0.10
CA MET A 396 -24.43 -7.02 1.09
C MET A 396 -23.17 -6.90 1.94
N VAL A 397 -23.37 -6.58 3.22
CA VAL A 397 -22.29 -6.55 4.20
C VAL A 397 -21.74 -7.95 4.47
N LYS A 398 -20.40 -8.01 4.55
CA LYS A 398 -19.61 -9.11 5.10
C LYS A 398 -18.72 -8.55 6.23
N ASP A 399 -18.11 -9.43 7.03
CA ASP A 399 -17.23 -9.05 8.15
C ASP A 399 -17.92 -8.18 9.22
N VAL A 400 -17.11 -7.52 10.08
CA VAL A 400 -17.63 -6.63 11.10
C VAL A 400 -17.99 -5.28 10.48
N THR A 401 -19.20 -4.79 10.72
CA THR A 401 -19.66 -3.51 10.18
C THR A 401 -20.41 -2.71 11.23
N ARG A 402 -20.17 -1.40 11.25
CA ARG A 402 -20.88 -0.47 12.13
C ARG A 402 -22.21 -0.07 11.50
N ILE A 403 -23.31 -0.43 12.15
CA ILE A 403 -24.67 -0.10 11.73
C ILE A 403 -25.35 0.63 12.88
N ASN A 404 -25.78 1.88 12.66
CA ASN A 404 -26.42 2.73 13.67
C ASN A 404 -25.65 2.80 15.00
N GLY A 405 -24.33 3.00 14.91
CA GLY A 405 -23.44 3.14 16.06
C GLY A 405 -23.00 1.82 16.72
N LYS A 406 -23.56 0.67 16.34
CA LYS A 406 -23.21 -0.66 16.89
C LYS A 406 -22.42 -1.47 15.88
N LEU A 407 -21.45 -2.25 16.35
CA LEU A 407 -20.70 -3.19 15.52
C LEU A 407 -21.45 -4.51 15.41
N TYR A 408 -21.77 -4.92 14.19
CA TYR A 408 -22.41 -6.19 13.88
C TYR A 408 -21.43 -7.10 13.17
N SER A 409 -21.45 -8.39 13.51
CA SER A 409 -20.61 -9.43 12.92
C SER A 409 -21.38 -10.16 11.83
N PHE A 410 -20.81 -10.28 10.64
CA PHE A 410 -21.34 -11.06 9.52
C PHE A 410 -20.31 -12.09 9.08
N ASN A 411 -20.76 -13.27 8.68
CA ASN A 411 -19.89 -14.30 8.14
C ASN A 411 -19.55 -14.03 6.66
N ALA A 412 -18.68 -14.85 6.07
CA ALA A 412 -18.29 -14.71 4.65
C ALA A 412 -19.46 -14.79 3.66
N SER A 413 -20.59 -15.42 4.04
CA SER A 413 -21.81 -15.45 3.22
C SER A 413 -22.72 -14.24 3.47
N GLY A 414 -22.30 -13.25 4.26
CA GLY A 414 -23.07 -12.08 4.68
C GLY A 414 -24.18 -12.34 5.69
N ALA A 415 -24.28 -13.56 6.23
CA ALA A 415 -25.26 -13.83 7.27
C ALA A 415 -24.74 -13.27 8.61
N MET A 416 -25.57 -12.46 9.27
CA MET A 416 -25.29 -11.92 10.59
C MET A 416 -25.08 -13.06 11.59
N SER A 417 -24.07 -12.90 12.45
CA SER A 417 -23.77 -13.82 13.54
C SER A 417 -24.98 -14.02 14.46
N SER A 418 -25.24 -15.27 14.82
CA SER A 418 -26.18 -15.65 15.88
C SER A 418 -25.47 -15.89 17.22
N GLY A 419 -24.26 -15.36 17.38
CA GLY A 419 -23.44 -15.42 18.59
C GLY A 419 -22.20 -16.30 18.48
N GLY A 420 -21.19 -15.97 19.28
CA GLY A 420 -19.90 -16.65 19.32
C GLY A 420 -18.95 -16.20 18.23
N TRP A 421 -17.98 -17.06 17.93
CA TRP A 421 -16.99 -16.85 16.89
C TRP A 421 -17.63 -16.86 15.51
N THR A 422 -17.33 -15.84 14.71
CA THR A 422 -17.80 -15.71 13.33
C THR A 422 -16.64 -15.31 12.45
N LYS A 423 -16.40 -16.09 11.40
CA LYS A 423 -15.43 -15.76 10.35
C LYS A 423 -16.17 -15.04 9.23
N GLY A 424 -15.88 -13.76 9.09
CA GLY A 424 -16.25 -13.00 7.90
C GLY A 424 -15.39 -13.40 6.71
N GLU A 425 -15.38 -12.59 5.66
CA GLU A 425 -14.54 -12.84 4.49
C GLU A 425 -13.07 -12.69 4.86
N LYS A 426 -12.73 -11.66 5.63
CA LYS A 426 -11.34 -11.37 6.02
C LYS A 426 -11.06 -11.61 7.50
N TYR A 427 -11.95 -11.23 8.40
CA TYR A 427 -11.65 -11.14 9.83
C TYR A 427 -12.45 -12.14 10.67
N TRP A 428 -11.83 -12.60 11.76
CA TRP A 428 -12.57 -13.24 12.84
C TRP A 428 -13.16 -12.17 13.75
N SER A 429 -14.34 -12.44 14.30
CA SER A 429 -14.97 -11.60 15.32
C SER A 429 -15.74 -12.47 16.31
N PHE A 430 -16.12 -11.88 17.44
CA PHE A 430 -16.91 -12.55 18.47
C PHE A 430 -18.13 -11.72 18.84
N ALA A 431 -19.33 -12.27 18.67
CA ALA A 431 -20.58 -11.54 18.86
C ALA A 431 -21.55 -12.21 19.86
N ASN A 432 -22.58 -11.48 20.29
CA ASN A 432 -23.72 -12.04 21.01
C ASN A 432 -24.80 -12.57 20.04
N SER A 433 -25.89 -13.14 20.57
CA SER A 433 -26.96 -13.76 19.77
C SER A 433 -27.72 -12.79 18.85
N ASN A 434 -27.59 -11.48 19.07
CA ASN A 434 -28.16 -10.43 18.22
C ASN A 434 -27.13 -9.89 17.21
N GLY A 435 -26.00 -10.58 17.02
CA GLY A 435 -24.95 -10.21 16.08
C GLY A 435 -24.04 -9.08 16.52
N ILE A 436 -24.24 -8.50 17.71
CA ILE A 436 -23.43 -7.37 18.19
C ILE A 436 -22.07 -7.86 18.68
N CYS A 437 -21.00 -7.29 18.14
CA CYS A 437 -19.61 -7.63 18.47
C CYS A 437 -19.27 -7.28 19.92
N LYS A 438 -18.44 -8.11 20.52
CA LYS A 438 -17.70 -7.80 21.75
C LYS A 438 -16.36 -7.17 21.39
N THR A 439 -15.88 -6.28 22.25
CA THR A 439 -14.54 -5.70 22.19
C THR A 439 -13.79 -6.02 23.48
N GLY A 440 -12.46 -5.94 23.45
CA GLY A 440 -11.57 -6.28 24.56
C GLY A 440 -11.31 -7.79 24.72
N TRP A 441 -10.87 -8.16 25.92
CA TRP A 441 -10.46 -9.54 26.23
C TRP A 441 -11.64 -10.51 26.27
N ILE A 442 -11.49 -11.63 25.59
CA ILE A 442 -12.42 -12.76 25.64
C ILE A 442 -11.67 -14.05 26.02
N SER A 443 -12.28 -14.87 26.87
CA SER A 443 -11.81 -16.22 27.17
C SER A 443 -12.67 -17.23 26.43
N SER A 444 -12.04 -18.10 25.64
CA SER A 444 -12.73 -19.12 24.86
C SER A 444 -11.90 -20.40 24.81
N LYS A 445 -12.51 -21.53 25.20
CA LYS A 445 -11.89 -22.87 25.21
C LYS A 445 -10.50 -22.90 25.90
N GLY A 446 -10.34 -22.17 27.00
CA GLY A 446 -9.10 -22.15 27.79
C GLY A 446 -7.97 -21.28 27.21
N SER A 447 -8.24 -20.48 26.17
CA SER A 447 -7.30 -19.48 25.64
C SER A 447 -7.91 -18.08 25.71
N TRP A 448 -7.05 -17.07 25.86
CA TRP A 448 -7.43 -15.67 25.78
C TRP A 448 -7.21 -15.13 24.37
N TYR A 449 -8.13 -14.29 23.93
CA TYR A 449 -8.09 -13.55 22.67
C TYR A 449 -8.45 -12.10 22.95
N TYR A 450 -8.07 -11.21 22.06
CA TYR A 450 -8.40 -9.80 22.16
C TYR A 450 -9.19 -9.35 20.95
N MET A 451 -10.38 -8.79 21.16
CA MET A 451 -11.17 -8.15 20.12
C MET A 451 -10.85 -6.66 20.11
N ASP A 452 -10.40 -6.12 18.99
CA ASP A 452 -10.07 -4.71 18.87
C ASP A 452 -11.30 -3.81 18.95
N ALA A 453 -11.07 -2.50 19.03
CA ALA A 453 -12.13 -1.50 19.13
C ALA A 453 -13.07 -1.49 17.89
N ASP A 454 -12.59 -1.98 16.75
CA ASP A 454 -13.37 -2.17 15.53
C ASP A 454 -14.20 -3.47 15.53
N GLY A 455 -14.06 -4.32 16.56
CA GLY A 455 -14.78 -5.57 16.74
C GLY A 455 -14.14 -6.79 16.06
N THR A 456 -13.01 -6.61 15.38
CA THR A 456 -12.22 -7.70 14.79
C THR A 456 -11.29 -8.35 15.84
N MET A 457 -10.86 -9.59 15.59
CA MET A 457 -9.93 -10.30 16.45
C MET A 457 -8.50 -9.92 16.11
N GLY A 458 -7.73 -9.51 17.12
CA GLY A 458 -6.31 -9.27 16.96
C GLY A 458 -5.50 -10.56 16.76
N GLU A 459 -4.55 -10.54 15.84
CA GLU A 459 -3.74 -11.69 15.41
C GLU A 459 -2.34 -11.24 14.94
N ASN A 460 -1.30 -11.97 15.34
CA ASN A 460 0.11 -11.66 15.06
C ASN A 460 0.56 -10.27 15.51
N GLU A 461 -0.01 -9.76 16.61
CA GLU A 461 0.20 -8.39 17.03
C GLU A 461 0.33 -8.21 18.54
N TRP A 462 0.88 -7.05 18.91
CA TRP A 462 0.99 -6.60 20.29
C TRP A 462 -0.25 -5.82 20.71
N VAL A 463 -0.87 -6.22 21.81
CA VAL A 463 -1.97 -5.49 22.45
C VAL A 463 -1.49 -4.88 23.76
N LYS A 464 -1.71 -3.57 23.90
CA LYS A 464 -1.52 -2.84 25.16
C LYS A 464 -2.84 -2.77 25.92
N SER A 465 -2.89 -3.38 27.10
CA SER A 465 -4.08 -3.38 27.94
C SER A 465 -3.69 -3.15 29.40
N ASN A 466 -4.31 -2.15 30.03
CA ASN A 466 -4.03 -1.75 31.42
C ASN A 466 -2.53 -1.52 31.69
N GLY A 467 -1.86 -0.82 30.78
CA GLY A 467 -0.43 -0.49 30.89
C GLY A 467 0.54 -1.66 30.65
N LYS A 468 0.03 -2.86 30.32
CA LYS A 468 0.82 -4.07 30.07
C LYS A 468 0.70 -4.47 28.60
N TRP A 469 1.75 -5.11 28.09
CA TRP A 469 1.80 -5.63 26.72
C TRP A 469 1.56 -7.13 26.69
N TYR A 470 0.78 -7.58 25.72
CA TYR A 470 0.44 -8.98 25.45
C TYR A 470 0.60 -9.22 23.96
N TYR A 471 0.90 -10.44 23.56
CA TYR A 471 1.04 -10.77 22.14
C TYR A 471 0.01 -11.81 21.74
N LEU A 472 -0.70 -11.57 20.63
CA LEU A 472 -1.66 -12.49 20.04
C LEU A 472 -0.95 -13.19 18.89
N ARG A 473 -0.82 -14.51 18.95
CA ARG A 473 -0.20 -15.32 17.90
C ARG A 473 -1.14 -15.48 16.72
N SER A 474 -0.67 -16.13 15.65
CA SER A 474 -1.55 -16.61 14.60
C SER A 474 -2.69 -17.47 15.17
N GLY A 475 -3.89 -17.28 14.65
CA GLY A 475 -5.17 -17.74 15.19
C GLY A 475 -5.68 -16.93 16.39
N GLY A 476 -5.06 -15.80 16.73
CA GLY A 476 -5.48 -14.83 17.76
C GLY A 476 -5.26 -15.26 19.21
N LYS A 477 -4.65 -16.41 19.46
CA LYS A 477 -4.40 -16.89 20.82
C LYS A 477 -3.31 -16.07 21.50
N MET A 478 -3.59 -15.57 22.69
CA MET A 478 -2.60 -14.89 23.52
C MET A 478 -1.43 -15.84 23.86
N ALA A 479 -0.21 -15.38 23.61
CA ALA A 479 1.00 -16.08 24.02
C ALA A 479 1.15 -16.07 25.54
N VAL A 480 1.59 -17.20 26.11
CA VAL A 480 1.92 -17.35 27.53
C VAL A 480 3.23 -18.11 27.69
N SER A 481 3.99 -17.82 28.74
CA SER A 481 5.23 -18.53 29.14
C SER A 481 6.14 -18.88 27.97
N SER A 482 6.42 -17.91 27.08
CA SER A 482 7.13 -18.21 25.83
C SER A 482 7.99 -17.06 25.35
N TRP A 483 9.07 -17.45 24.67
CA TRP A 483 9.82 -16.57 23.79
C TRP A 483 9.04 -16.30 22.51
N LEU A 484 9.14 -15.07 22.04
CA LEU A 484 8.52 -14.57 20.82
C LEU A 484 9.62 -13.97 19.95
N TYR A 485 9.63 -14.30 18.67
CA TYR A 485 10.53 -13.70 17.69
C TYR A 485 9.68 -12.93 16.69
N ILE A 486 9.80 -11.61 16.71
CA ILE A 486 8.93 -10.68 15.98
C ILE A 486 9.85 -9.64 15.34
N ASP A 487 9.79 -9.51 14.01
CA ASP A 487 10.55 -8.53 13.23
C ASP A 487 12.05 -8.49 13.55
N GLY A 488 12.66 -9.68 13.70
CA GLY A 488 14.09 -9.80 13.98
C GLY A 488 14.46 -9.72 15.47
N ILE A 489 13.49 -9.48 16.37
CA ILE A 489 13.74 -9.20 17.78
C ILE A 489 13.09 -10.26 18.68
N TYR A 490 13.83 -10.73 19.69
CA TYR A 490 13.30 -11.62 20.72
C TYR A 490 12.64 -10.84 21.87
N TYR A 491 11.48 -11.34 22.30
CA TYR A 491 10.73 -10.90 23.48
C TYR A 491 10.33 -12.11 24.33
N TYR A 492 9.97 -11.88 25.59
CA TYR A 492 9.44 -12.93 26.46
C TYR A 492 8.17 -12.49 27.17
N VAL A 493 7.16 -13.38 27.18
CA VAL A 493 5.90 -13.20 27.93
C VAL A 493 5.79 -14.22 29.05
N ASN A 494 5.28 -13.79 30.21
CA ASN A 494 5.11 -14.66 31.38
C ASN A 494 3.83 -15.53 31.31
N ALA A 495 3.53 -16.29 32.37
CA ALA A 495 2.37 -17.17 32.44
C ALA A 495 1.02 -16.46 32.33
N SER A 496 0.96 -15.16 32.64
CA SER A 496 -0.22 -14.32 32.44
C SER A 496 -0.22 -13.61 31.07
N GLY A 497 0.75 -13.91 30.20
CA GLY A 497 0.91 -13.32 28.87
C GLY A 497 1.54 -11.93 28.86
N VAL A 498 1.99 -11.43 30.01
CA VAL A 498 2.56 -10.08 30.13
C VAL A 498 3.99 -10.08 29.62
N MET A 499 4.32 -9.18 28.70
CA MET A 499 5.68 -8.94 28.22
C MET A 499 6.59 -8.55 29.39
N GLN A 500 7.75 -9.19 29.46
CA GLN A 500 8.76 -8.91 30.47
C GLN A 500 9.73 -7.85 29.96
N ALA A 501 10.10 -6.90 30.82
CA ALA A 501 11.00 -5.79 30.52
C ALA A 501 11.79 -5.39 31.77
N ASN A 502 12.98 -4.82 31.56
CA ASN A 502 13.94 -4.47 32.61
C ASN A 502 14.25 -5.63 33.58
N THR A 503 14.30 -6.87 33.10
CA THR A 503 14.39 -8.05 33.97
C THR A 503 15.16 -9.19 33.34
N TRP A 504 15.66 -10.07 34.19
CA TRP A 504 16.33 -11.30 33.81
C TRP A 504 15.33 -12.43 33.59
N ILE A 505 15.53 -13.20 32.53
CA ILE A 505 14.77 -14.42 32.25
C ILE A 505 15.73 -15.61 32.21
N LYS A 506 15.41 -16.64 32.99
CA LYS A 506 16.14 -17.90 32.97
C LYS A 506 15.39 -18.90 32.11
N SER A 507 16.02 -19.38 31.05
CA SER A 507 15.45 -20.38 30.15
C SER A 507 16.48 -21.47 29.87
N ASN A 508 16.11 -22.73 30.11
CA ASN A 508 16.99 -23.90 29.95
C ASN A 508 18.35 -23.73 30.65
N GLY A 509 18.35 -23.17 31.86
CA GLY A 509 19.55 -22.95 32.66
C GLY A 509 20.37 -21.71 32.27
N ILE A 510 20.04 -21.04 31.17
CA ILE A 510 20.76 -19.87 30.64
C ILE A 510 20.00 -18.59 31.01
N TRP A 511 20.75 -17.54 31.33
CA TRP A 511 20.20 -16.22 31.63
C TRP A 511 20.22 -15.31 30.41
N TYR A 512 19.12 -14.59 30.22
CA TYR A 512 18.89 -13.58 29.20
C TYR A 512 18.36 -12.31 29.87
N TYR A 513 18.61 -11.14 29.28
CA TYR A 513 18.11 -9.87 29.82
C TYR A 513 17.16 -9.20 28.82
N LEU A 514 16.01 -8.72 29.32
CA LEU A 514 15.01 -8.03 28.52
C LEU A 514 15.09 -6.55 28.89
N LYS A 515 15.31 -5.70 27.89
CA LYS A 515 15.49 -4.24 28.02
C LYS A 515 14.16 -3.56 28.36
N SER A 516 14.19 -2.23 28.52
CA SER A 516 13.02 -1.44 28.91
C SER A 516 11.85 -1.50 27.91
N ASN A 517 12.16 -1.66 26.62
CA ASN A 517 11.18 -1.88 25.55
C ASN A 517 10.79 -3.36 25.38
N GLY A 518 11.27 -4.26 26.24
CA GLY A 518 11.01 -5.70 26.19
C GLY A 518 11.88 -6.50 25.21
N SER A 519 12.69 -5.85 24.38
CA SER A 519 13.62 -6.56 23.49
C SER A 519 14.72 -7.27 24.28
N MET A 520 15.11 -8.45 23.83
CA MET A 520 16.26 -9.17 24.38
C MET A 520 17.55 -8.41 24.08
N ALA A 521 18.44 -8.35 25.07
CA ALA A 521 19.76 -7.78 24.90
C ALA A 521 20.69 -8.76 24.17
N GLU A 522 21.39 -8.29 23.14
CA GLU A 522 22.30 -9.07 22.30
C GLU A 522 23.53 -8.25 21.91
N ASN A 523 24.72 -8.85 21.97
CA ASN A 523 26.01 -8.19 21.70
C ASN A 523 26.24 -6.88 22.48
N GLU A 524 25.72 -6.78 23.70
CA GLU A 524 25.71 -5.52 24.44
C GLU A 524 26.04 -5.67 25.93
N TRP A 525 26.56 -4.57 26.49
CA TRP A 525 26.83 -4.42 27.90
C TRP A 525 25.60 -3.90 28.64
N ILE A 526 25.26 -4.56 29.75
CA ILE A 526 24.13 -4.19 30.60
C ILE A 526 24.66 -3.79 31.97
N ARG A 527 24.30 -2.58 32.42
CA ARG A 527 24.67 -2.06 33.74
C ARG A 527 23.47 -2.07 34.67
N LEU A 528 23.55 -2.84 35.75
CA LEU A 528 22.49 -2.96 36.76
C LEU A 528 23.08 -2.77 38.14
N ASN A 529 22.55 -1.83 38.92
CA ASN A 529 22.97 -1.57 40.30
C ASN A 529 24.51 -1.44 40.45
N GLY A 530 25.14 -0.74 39.51
CA GLY A 530 26.60 -0.52 39.50
C GLY A 530 27.44 -1.71 38.99
N LYS A 531 26.82 -2.84 38.66
CA LYS A 531 27.49 -4.04 38.13
C LYS A 531 27.32 -4.13 36.61
N TRP A 532 28.32 -4.66 35.93
CA TRP A 532 28.33 -4.87 34.49
C TRP A 532 28.15 -6.34 34.15
N TYR A 533 27.35 -6.59 33.12
CA TYR A 533 27.05 -7.88 32.52
C TYR A 533 27.22 -7.76 31.01
N TYR A 534 27.50 -8.86 30.32
CA TYR A 534 27.54 -8.88 28.86
C TYR A 534 26.66 -10.01 28.32
N LEU A 535 25.88 -9.70 27.28
CA LEU A 535 25.02 -10.64 26.59
C LEU A 535 25.62 -10.90 25.19
N SER A 536 25.87 -12.17 24.85
CA SER A 536 26.45 -12.55 23.56
C SER A 536 25.48 -12.34 22.39
N ASN A 537 25.91 -12.67 21.17
CA ASN A 537 25.13 -12.53 19.93
C ASN A 537 23.78 -13.27 19.90
N ASN A 538 23.59 -14.24 20.77
CA ASN A 538 22.34 -14.99 20.95
C ASN A 538 21.68 -14.70 22.30
N GLY A 539 22.05 -13.57 22.90
CA GLY A 539 21.49 -13.05 24.15
C GLY A 539 21.87 -13.81 25.42
N ARG A 540 22.78 -14.79 25.34
CA ARG A 540 23.21 -15.54 26.52
C ARG A 540 24.12 -14.67 27.38
N MET A 541 23.85 -14.62 28.68
CA MET A 541 24.72 -13.96 29.64
C MET A 541 26.07 -14.67 29.73
N ILE A 542 27.15 -13.92 29.53
CA ILE A 542 28.51 -14.39 29.79
C ILE A 542 28.73 -14.49 31.30
N ALA A 543 29.22 -15.64 31.74
CA ALA A 543 29.51 -15.92 33.14
C ALA A 543 30.62 -16.97 33.25
N ASN A 544 31.22 -17.07 34.44
CA ASN A 544 32.20 -18.11 34.79
C ASN A 544 33.47 -18.12 33.92
N GLY A 545 34.08 -16.97 33.64
CA GLY A 545 35.40 -16.97 33.03
C GLY A 545 35.71 -15.79 32.12
N TRP A 546 36.72 -16.02 31.29
CA TRP A 546 37.24 -15.07 30.31
C TRP A 546 36.33 -14.95 29.09
N SER A 547 36.23 -13.73 28.55
CA SER A 547 35.58 -13.46 27.27
C SER A 547 36.31 -12.33 26.55
N TYR A 548 36.43 -12.46 25.23
CA TYR A 548 37.02 -11.45 24.36
C TYR A 548 35.91 -10.65 23.68
N ILE A 549 35.86 -9.35 23.95
CA ILE A 549 34.77 -8.45 23.56
C ILE A 549 35.40 -7.14 23.09
N ASN A 550 35.10 -6.72 21.86
CA ASN A 550 35.57 -5.44 21.29
C ASN A 550 37.08 -5.22 21.50
N ASP A 551 37.87 -6.19 21.03
CA ASP A 551 39.33 -6.22 21.07
C ASP A 551 39.98 -6.26 22.46
N LYS A 552 39.23 -6.59 23.52
CA LYS A 552 39.74 -6.67 24.89
C LYS A 552 39.27 -7.92 25.61
N TYR A 553 40.09 -8.43 26.53
CA TYR A 553 39.70 -9.53 27.43
C TYR A 553 39.03 -9.01 28.71
N TYR A 554 37.96 -9.68 29.13
CA TYR A 554 37.21 -9.42 30.35
C TYR A 554 37.01 -10.72 31.12
N TYR A 555 36.85 -10.63 32.45
CA TYR A 555 36.56 -11.78 33.30
C TYR A 555 35.23 -11.62 34.04
N PHE A 556 34.38 -12.63 33.98
CA PHE A 556 33.05 -12.64 34.61
C PHE A 556 32.96 -13.72 35.70
N ASP A 557 32.30 -13.41 36.81
CA ASP A 557 32.06 -14.40 37.87
C ASP A 557 30.84 -15.29 37.59
N GLN A 558 30.50 -16.15 38.56
CA GLN A 558 29.39 -17.10 38.45
C GLN A 558 28.01 -16.46 38.34
N SER A 559 27.88 -15.21 38.79
CA SER A 559 26.64 -14.44 38.63
C SER A 559 26.62 -13.64 37.33
N GLY A 560 27.67 -13.75 36.50
CA GLY A 560 27.83 -12.98 35.26
C GLY A 560 28.31 -11.55 35.49
N VAL A 561 28.80 -11.22 36.69
CA VAL A 561 29.30 -9.87 36.98
C VAL A 561 30.74 -9.76 36.49
N MET A 562 30.99 -8.75 35.64
CA MET A 562 32.32 -8.39 35.17
C MET A 562 33.20 -7.94 36.34
N LYS A 563 34.41 -8.48 36.43
CA LYS A 563 35.43 -8.04 37.39
C LYS A 563 36.14 -6.78 36.89
N ALA A 564 36.37 -5.85 37.80
CA ALA A 564 37.12 -4.61 37.56
C ALA A 564 37.87 -4.20 38.83
N ASN A 565 38.97 -3.45 38.66
CA ASN A 565 39.86 -2.99 39.73
C ASN A 565 40.29 -4.13 40.67
N THR A 566 40.63 -5.30 40.13
CA THR A 566 40.87 -6.48 40.97
C THR A 566 41.75 -7.52 40.29
N TRP A 567 42.35 -8.37 41.11
CA TRP A 567 43.12 -9.53 40.68
C TRP A 567 42.21 -10.74 40.46
N VAL A 568 42.44 -11.49 39.39
CA VAL A 568 41.79 -12.78 39.12
C VAL A 568 42.86 -13.85 38.93
N LYS A 569 42.65 -15.01 39.57
CA LYS A 569 43.49 -16.19 39.38
C LYS A 569 42.78 -17.19 38.47
N SER A 570 43.39 -17.52 37.33
CA SER A 570 42.85 -18.48 36.37
C SER A 570 43.97 -19.39 35.87
N GLY A 571 43.74 -20.71 35.89
CA GLY A 571 44.77 -21.70 35.52
C GLY A 571 46.04 -21.63 36.38
N GLY A 572 45.93 -21.18 37.64
CA GLY A 572 47.07 -20.99 38.54
C GLY A 572 47.84 -19.67 38.36
N ILE A 573 47.52 -18.89 37.33
CA ILE A 573 48.19 -17.64 36.97
C ILE A 573 47.32 -16.44 37.39
N TRP A 574 47.97 -15.35 37.82
CA TRP A 574 47.30 -14.11 38.19
C TRP A 574 47.24 -13.13 37.01
N TYR A 575 46.09 -12.45 36.91
CA TYR A 575 45.77 -11.42 35.94
C TYR A 575 45.15 -10.23 36.68
N TYR A 576 45.27 -9.03 36.14
CA TYR A 576 44.65 -7.83 36.72
C TYR A 576 43.61 -7.26 35.77
N LEU A 577 42.42 -6.94 36.28
CA LEU A 577 41.33 -6.30 35.54
C LEU A 577 41.29 -4.83 35.94
N LYS A 578 41.37 -3.94 34.95
CA LYS A 578 41.40 -2.48 35.10
C LYS A 578 40.04 -1.93 35.53
N SER A 579 39.95 -0.61 35.66
CA SER A 579 38.72 0.08 36.07
C SER A 579 37.59 -0.04 35.05
N ASP A 580 37.92 -0.14 33.76
CA ASP A 580 36.98 -0.43 32.67
C ASP A 580 36.68 -1.95 32.54
N GLY A 581 37.28 -2.78 33.39
CA GLY A 581 37.14 -4.24 33.41
C GLY A 581 38.03 -4.99 32.44
N SER A 582 38.74 -4.29 31.56
CA SER A 582 39.64 -4.94 30.61
C SER A 582 40.89 -5.49 31.29
N MET A 583 41.41 -6.59 30.77
CA MET A 583 42.67 -7.19 31.22
C MET A 583 43.83 -6.21 31.00
N ALA A 584 44.70 -6.12 32.00
CA ALA A 584 45.96 -5.39 31.87
C ALA A 584 46.98 -6.20 31.05
N GLU A 585 47.59 -5.57 30.05
CA GLU A 585 48.54 -6.19 29.11
C GLU A 585 49.70 -5.22 28.83
N ASN A 586 50.93 -5.72 28.85
CA ASN A 586 52.16 -4.93 28.66
C ASN A 586 52.25 -3.68 29.55
N GLU A 587 51.79 -3.77 30.80
CA GLU A 587 51.66 -2.60 31.67
C GLU A 587 52.02 -2.86 33.13
N TRP A 588 52.43 -1.79 33.80
CA TRP A 588 52.70 -1.75 35.23
C TRP A 588 51.43 -1.47 36.02
N ILE A 589 51.16 -2.28 37.05
CA ILE A 589 50.03 -2.10 37.97
C ILE A 589 50.55 -1.83 39.38
N TYR A 590 50.10 -0.71 39.95
CA TYR A 590 50.40 -0.35 41.33
C TYR A 590 49.18 -0.60 42.22
N THR A 591 49.35 -1.50 43.20
CA THR A 591 48.28 -1.84 44.14
C THR A 591 48.86 -2.39 45.44
N GLY A 592 48.23 -2.08 46.58
CA GLY A 592 48.72 -2.52 47.89
C GLY A 592 50.15 -2.07 48.23
N GLY A 593 50.57 -0.91 47.70
CA GLY A 593 51.91 -0.36 47.94
C GLY A 593 53.05 -1.02 47.15
N LYS A 594 52.73 -1.88 46.17
CA LYS A 594 53.71 -2.65 45.39
C LYS A 594 53.42 -2.53 43.89
N TRP A 595 54.47 -2.66 43.10
CA TRP A 595 54.40 -2.71 41.64
C TRP A 595 54.41 -4.14 41.14
N TYR A 596 53.58 -4.41 40.14
CA TYR A 596 53.47 -5.67 39.43
C TYR A 596 53.51 -5.38 37.93
N TYR A 597 53.98 -6.33 37.12
CA TYR A 597 53.96 -6.20 35.67
C TYR A 597 53.18 -7.34 35.02
N LEU A 598 52.30 -6.99 34.08
CA LEU A 598 51.50 -7.93 33.30
C LEU A 598 52.10 -7.99 31.89
N SER A 599 52.46 -9.19 31.47
CA SER A 599 53.01 -9.45 30.13
C SER A 599 51.99 -9.22 29.01
N ASP A 600 52.41 -9.42 27.76
CA ASP A 600 51.60 -9.23 26.55
C ASP A 600 50.30 -10.04 26.50
N ASN A 601 50.27 -11.20 27.15
CA ASN A 601 49.09 -12.05 27.30
C ASN A 601 48.41 -11.87 28.67
N GLY A 602 48.72 -10.79 29.38
CA GLY A 602 48.14 -10.39 30.65
C GLY A 602 48.58 -11.20 31.86
N ARG A 603 49.50 -12.16 31.71
CA ARG A 603 50.01 -12.96 32.84
C ARG A 603 50.92 -12.10 33.71
N MET A 604 50.67 -12.12 35.01
CA MET A 604 51.55 -11.48 36.00
C MET A 604 52.91 -12.18 36.05
N LEU A 605 53.98 -11.40 35.92
CA LEU A 605 55.34 -11.90 36.12
C LEU A 605 55.58 -12.22 37.59
N ALA A 606 56.11 -13.42 37.89
CA ALA A 606 56.45 -13.84 39.23
C ALA A 606 57.62 -14.83 39.21
N SER A 607 58.46 -14.80 40.25
CA SER A 607 59.67 -15.62 40.39
C SER A 607 60.59 -15.55 39.15
N THR A 608 60.76 -14.35 38.59
CA THR A 608 61.48 -14.16 37.31
C THR A 608 62.13 -12.78 37.23
N THR A 609 63.08 -12.63 36.31
CA THR A 609 63.65 -11.34 35.88
C THR A 609 63.30 -11.10 34.42
N ALA A 610 62.76 -9.93 34.10
CA ALA A 610 62.33 -9.57 32.75
C ALA A 610 62.92 -8.23 32.31
N ASN A 611 63.16 -8.07 31.01
CA ASN A 611 63.55 -6.81 30.40
C ASN A 611 62.28 -6.09 29.90
N ILE A 612 62.01 -4.91 30.43
CA ILE A 612 60.84 -4.08 30.10
C ILE A 612 61.38 -2.73 29.65
N ASP A 613 61.10 -2.36 28.40
CA ASP A 613 61.56 -1.10 27.78
C ASP A 613 63.09 -0.86 27.88
N GLY A 614 63.87 -1.94 27.82
CA GLY A 614 65.34 -1.88 27.87
C GLY A 614 65.94 -1.91 29.28
N VAL A 615 65.12 -2.04 30.33
CA VAL A 615 65.56 -2.10 31.73
C VAL A 615 65.19 -3.45 32.36
N GLN A 616 66.12 -4.06 33.11
CA GLN A 616 65.87 -5.32 33.82
C GLN A 616 65.15 -5.09 35.16
N TYR A 617 64.07 -5.84 35.39
CA TYR A 617 63.29 -5.85 36.63
C TYR A 617 63.13 -7.27 37.16
N THR A 618 63.30 -7.46 38.47
CA THR A 618 63.13 -8.77 39.15
C THR A 618 61.85 -8.80 39.97
N PHE A 619 61.06 -9.87 39.82
CA PHE A 619 59.78 -10.08 40.50
C PHE A 619 59.87 -11.31 41.42
N ASN A 620 59.47 -11.14 42.67
CA ASN A 620 59.49 -12.23 43.66
C ASN A 620 58.34 -13.24 43.44
N SER A 621 58.19 -14.22 44.33
CA SER A 621 57.15 -15.26 44.23
C SER A 621 55.71 -14.76 44.37
N SER A 622 55.50 -13.56 44.91
CA SER A 622 54.19 -12.90 44.91
C SER A 622 53.96 -12.03 43.66
N GLY A 623 54.94 -11.96 42.76
CA GLY A 623 54.94 -11.09 41.57
C GLY A 623 55.25 -9.62 41.85
N ALA A 624 55.61 -9.27 43.08
CA ALA A 624 55.97 -7.90 43.39
C ALA A 624 57.38 -7.61 42.88
N TRP A 625 57.54 -6.47 42.21
CA TRP A 625 58.86 -5.96 41.84
C TRP A 625 59.70 -5.71 43.09
N VAL A 626 60.93 -6.20 43.06
CA VAL A 626 61.95 -5.97 44.07
C VAL A 626 63.13 -5.24 43.45
N LYS A 627 63.62 -4.23 44.17
CA LYS A 627 64.74 -3.38 43.74
C LYS A 627 66.07 -4.09 43.89
#